data_AF-A0A957ELJ2-F1
#
_entry.id   AF-A0A957ELJ2-F1
#
_cell.length_a   1.000
_cell.length_b   1.000
_cell.length_c   1.000
_cell.angle_alpha   90.00
_cell.angle_beta   90.00
_cell.angle_gamma   90.00
#
_symmetry.space_group_name_H-M   'P 1'
#
loop_
_entity.id
_entity.type
_entity.pdbx_description
1 polymer ?
#
loop_
_entity_poly.entity_id
_entity_poly.type
_entity_poly.pdbx_seq_one_letter_code
_entity_poly.pdbx_strand_id
1 'polypeptide(L)'
;MVSIAGYVIADKEKDGMTMNEKADVIIIGGGIHGASLAFHLAQRGIRPLLLEKSFIASGATGRSSGLVRMHYDLEPESRLA
;
A
#
# COMPACT_ATOMS: atom_id res chain seq x y z
N MET A 1 21.21 -7.20 3.75
CA MET A 1 20.65 -5.91 4.20
C MET A 1 19.54 -5.55 3.22
N VAL A 2 18.28 -5.85 3.55
CA VAL A 2 17.12 -5.56 2.67
C VAL A 2 16.57 -4.21 3.11
N SER A 3 16.72 -3.18 2.28
CA SER A 3 16.07 -1.88 2.49
C SER A 3 14.59 -2.05 2.15
N ILE A 4 13.71 -1.95 3.14
CA ILE A 4 12.25 -2.10 2.96
C ILE A 4 11.57 -0.71 2.85
N ALA A 5 12.33 0.38 2.89
CA ALA A 5 11.75 1.71 3.06
C ALA A 5 11.71 2.48 1.74
N GLY A 6 10.57 2.42 1.06
CA GLY A 6 10.25 3.28 -0.07
C GLY A 6 8.76 3.55 -0.12
N TYR A 7 8.26 4.36 0.82
CA TYR A 7 6.96 4.99 0.67
C TYR A 7 7.13 6.50 0.66
N VAL A 8 6.54 7.13 -0.34
CA VAL A 8 6.57 8.58 -0.51
C VAL A 8 5.18 9.13 -0.22
N ILE A 9 5.11 10.00 0.78
CA ILE A 9 4.02 10.94 0.94
C ILE A 9 4.24 12.01 -0.13
N ALA A 10 3.30 12.16 -1.05
CA ALA A 10 3.30 13.23 -2.03
C ALA A 10 2.96 14.55 -1.33
N ASP A 11 3.89 15.03 -0.50
CA ASP A 11 3.82 16.37 0.05
C ASP A 11 4.04 17.35 -1.10
N LYS A 12 3.10 18.29 -1.24
CA LYS A 12 3.30 19.46 -2.10
C LYS A 12 4.50 20.23 -1.55
N GLU A 13 5.58 20.20 -2.31
CA GLU A 13 6.59 21.25 -2.36
C GLU A 13 7.39 21.44 -1.05
N LYS A 14 8.29 20.48 -0.75
CA LYS A 14 9.53 20.76 -0.02
C LYS A 14 10.60 19.72 -0.37
N ASP A 15 11.66 20.23 -0.99
CA ASP A 15 12.82 19.54 -1.57
C ASP A 15 12.55 18.63 -2.77
N GLY A 16 13.02 19.08 -3.94
CA GLY A 16 13.00 18.35 -5.18
C GLY A 16 13.82 17.06 -5.11
N MET A 17 13.21 15.99 -4.60
CA MET A 17 13.69 14.63 -4.82
C MET A 17 13.45 14.25 -6.27
N THR A 18 14.44 14.54 -7.12
CA THR A 18 14.57 13.91 -8.43
C THR A 18 14.91 12.44 -8.21
N MET A 19 13.88 11.61 -8.07
CA MET A 19 14.01 10.16 -7.96
C MET A 19 14.48 9.58 -9.30
N ASN A 20 15.78 9.36 -9.44
CA ASN A 20 16.38 8.56 -10.51
C ASN A 20 16.50 7.07 -10.11
N GLU A 21 15.70 6.62 -9.13
CA GLU A 21 15.64 5.22 -8.73
C GLU A 21 14.56 4.50 -9.55
N LYS A 22 14.98 3.54 -10.36
CA LYS A 22 14.03 2.70 -11.12
C LYS A 22 13.20 1.89 -10.14
N ALA A 23 11.88 2.07 -10.11
CA ALA A 23 10.96 1.13 -9.48
C ALA A 23 10.56 0.07 -10.51
N ASP A 24 10.39 -1.18 -10.07
CA ASP A 24 9.87 -2.24 -10.93
C ASP A 24 8.34 -2.18 -10.98
N VAL A 25 7.71 -1.72 -9.89
CA VAL A 25 6.25 -1.55 -9.75
C VAL A 25 5.96 -0.26 -8.99
N ILE A 26 4.98 0.52 -9.45
CA ILE A 26 4.46 1.68 -8.72
C ILE A 26 3.04 1.35 -8.22
N ILE A 27 2.78 1.63 -6.93
CA ILE A 27 1.52 1.37 -6.25
C ILE A 27 0.96 2.72 -5.80
N ILE A 28 -0.28 3.03 -6.22
CA ILE A 28 -0.96 4.27 -5.85
C ILE A 28 -2.00 3.96 -4.76
N GLY A 29 -1.85 4.59 -3.60
CA GLY A 29 -2.73 4.45 -2.44
C GLY A 29 -2.04 3.73 -1.28
N GLY A 30 -1.77 4.46 -0.20
CA GLY A 30 -1.09 3.98 1.00
C GLY A 30 -2.01 3.35 2.05
N GLY A 31 -3.11 2.73 1.62
CA GLY A 31 -4.00 1.95 2.48
C GLY A 31 -3.46 0.54 2.75
N ILE A 32 -4.21 -0.26 3.52
CA ILE A 32 -3.81 -1.62 3.92
C ILE A 32 -3.50 -2.52 2.72
N HIS A 33 -4.28 -2.40 1.63
CA HIS A 33 -4.04 -3.19 0.42
C HIS A 33 -2.75 -2.78 -0.29
N GLY A 34 -2.49 -1.48 -0.44
CA GLY A 34 -1.25 -1.00 -1.07
C GLY A 34 0.00 -1.37 -0.28
N ALA A 35 -0.06 -1.24 1.05
CA ALA A 35 1.01 -1.68 1.94
C ALA A 35 1.24 -3.20 1.90
N SER A 36 0.18 -4.00 1.91
CA SER A 36 0.26 -5.46 1.79
C SER A 36 0.87 -5.89 0.46
N LEU A 37 0.46 -5.26 -0.65
CA LEU A 37 1.03 -5.52 -1.98
C LEU A 37 2.53 -5.19 -2.02
N ALA A 38 2.92 -4.01 -1.54
CA ALA A 38 4.32 -3.59 -1.48
C ALA A 38 5.17 -4.58 -0.67
N PHE A 39 4.68 -4.98 0.51
CA PHE A 39 5.36 -5.95 1.36
C PHE A 39 5.60 -7.28 0.64
N HIS A 40 4.57 -7.85 0.00
CA HIS A 40 4.67 -9.14 -0.68
C HIS A 40 5.49 -9.08 -1.97
N LEU A 41 5.53 -7.95 -2.67
CA LEU A 41 6.42 -7.74 -3.82
C LEU A 41 7.87 -7.64 -3.37
N ALA A 42 8.15 -6.88 -2.30
CA ALA A 42 9.48 -6.77 -1.72
C ALA A 42 10.02 -8.14 -1.25
N GLN A 43 9.18 -8.96 -0.62
CA GLN A 43 9.54 -10.34 -0.24
C GLN A 43 9.92 -11.23 -1.44
N ARG A 44 9.45 -10.90 -2.65
CA ARG A 44 9.77 -11.62 -3.89
C ARG A 44 10.94 -10.99 -4.66
N GLY A 45 11.64 -10.03 -4.07
CA GLY A 45 12.79 -9.34 -4.69
C GLY A 45 12.40 -8.29 -5.74
N ILE A 46 11.12 -7.98 -5.87
CA ILE A 46 10.63 -6.88 -6.72
C ILE A 46 10.78 -5.58 -5.93
N ARG A 47 11.13 -4.48 -6.59
CA ARG A 47 11.26 -3.16 -5.94
C ARG A 47 9.99 -2.32 -6.16
N PRO A 48 9.02 -2.36 -5.23
CA PRO A 48 7.84 -1.52 -5.31
C PRO A 48 8.13 -0.09 -4.83
N LEU A 49 7.45 0.87 -5.43
CA LEU A 49 7.32 2.24 -4.92
C LEU A 49 5.86 2.48 -4.57
N LEU A 50 5.58 2.73 -3.30
CA LEU A 50 4.23 3.04 -2.83
C LEU A 50 4.08 4.56 -2.67
N LEU A 51 2.99 5.12 -3.22
CA LEU A 51 2.71 6.55 -3.22
C LEU A 51 1.34 6.84 -2.57
N GLU A 52 1.24 7.94 -1.85
CA GLU A 52 -0.02 8.46 -1.29
C GLU A 52 0.00 9.96 -1.23
N LYS A 53 -1.18 10.56 -1.32
CA LYS A 53 -1.35 12.00 -1.33
C LYS A 53 -1.15 12.64 0.05
N SER A 54 -1.52 11.93 1.10
CA SER A 54 -1.42 12.37 2.50
C SER A 54 -0.54 11.40 3.29
N PHE A 55 -0.81 11.16 4.57
CA PHE A 55 -0.06 10.16 5.34
C PHE A 55 -0.58 8.73 5.09
N ILE A 56 0.27 7.73 5.39
CA ILE A 56 -0.10 6.29 5.34
C ILE A 56 -1.44 6.06 6.05
N ALA A 57 -2.30 5.25 5.44
CA ALA A 57 -3.60 4.89 5.99
C ALA A 57 -4.56 6.07 6.26
N SER A 58 -4.31 7.27 5.73
CA SER A 58 -5.22 8.43 5.85
C SER A 58 -6.62 8.24 5.24
N GLY A 59 -6.80 7.19 4.43
CA GLY A 59 -8.07 6.78 3.81
C GLY A 59 -9.00 5.94 4.73
N ALA A 60 -9.71 5.00 4.12
CA ALA A 60 -10.63 4.09 4.82
C ALA A 60 -9.91 3.22 5.86
N THR A 61 -8.67 2.81 5.60
CA THR A 61 -7.88 1.97 6.50
C THR A 61 -7.71 2.58 7.89
N GLY A 62 -7.24 3.83 8.00
CA GLY A 62 -7.03 4.48 9.31
C GLY A 62 -8.32 4.93 10.00
N ARG A 63 -9.46 4.93 9.28
CA ARG A 63 -10.79 5.21 9.83
C ARG A 63 -11.58 3.94 10.21
N SER A 64 -11.02 2.76 9.97
CA SER A 64 -11.66 1.48 10.28
C SER A 64 -11.64 1.19 11.78
N SER A 65 -12.68 0.52 12.30
CA SER A 65 -12.69 -0.04 13.67
C SER A 65 -11.79 -1.27 13.83
N GLY A 66 -11.12 -1.71 12.74
CA GLY A 66 -10.19 -2.83 12.78
C GLY A 66 -10.85 -4.20 12.94
N LEU A 67 -12.15 -4.32 12.65
CA LEU A 67 -12.85 -5.59 12.75
C LEU A 67 -12.35 -6.57 11.68
N VAL A 68 -11.86 -7.74 12.11
CA VAL A 68 -11.43 -8.83 11.24
C VAL A 68 -12.35 -10.02 11.45
N ARG A 69 -13.14 -10.37 10.43
CA ARG A 69 -14.13 -11.45 10.45
C ARG A 69 -14.20 -12.06 9.06
N MET A 70 -14.43 -13.37 9.00
CA MET A 70 -14.88 -14.04 7.78
C MET A 70 -16.39 -13.77 7.67
N HIS A 71 -16.80 -12.87 6.77
CA HIS A 71 -18.23 -12.49 6.63
C HIS A 71 -19.03 -13.42 5.70
N TYR A 72 -18.33 -14.25 4.93
CA TYR A 72 -18.93 -15.17 3.98
C TYR A 72 -18.34 -16.56 4.21
N ASP A 73 -19.10 -17.37 4.94
CA ASP A 73 -18.72 -18.72 5.32
C ASP A 73 -19.29 -19.75 4.34
N LEU A 74 -20.39 -19.41 3.66
CA LEU A 74 -20.97 -20.24 2.61
C LEU A 74 -20.60 -19.73 1.22
N GLU A 75 -20.36 -20.68 0.32
CA GLU A 75 -20.00 -20.43 -1.08
C GLU A 75 -21.00 -19.55 -1.84
N PRO A 76 -22.34 -19.73 -1.68
CA PRO A 76 -23.31 -18.89 -2.36
C PRO A 76 -23.25 -17.42 -1.93
N GLU A 77 -22.96 -17.15 -0.65
CA GLU A 77 -22.90 -15.80 -0.09
C GLU A 77 -21.66 -15.06 -0.60
N SER A 78 -20.54 -15.78 -0.72
CA SER A 78 -19.28 -15.26 -1.27
C SER A 78 -19.40 -14.84 -2.72
N ARG A 79 -20.23 -15.51 -3.54
CA ARG A 79 -20.42 -15.16 -4.96
C ARG A 79 -21.23 -13.88 -5.17
N LEU A 80 -22.02 -13.46 -4.19
CA LEU A 80 -22.93 -12.33 -4.33
C LEU A 80 -22.32 -10.99 -3.90
N ALA A 81 -21.20 -11.04 -3.17
CA ALA A 81 -20.44 -9.91 -2.66
C ALA A 81 -19.52 -9.28 -3.70
#